data_AF-A0A815UF84-F1
#
_entry.id   AF-A0A815UF84-F1
#
_cell.length_a   1.000
_cell.length_b   1.000
_cell.length_c   1.000
_cell.angle_alpha   90.00
_cell.angle_beta   90.00
_cell.angle_gamma   90.00
#
_symmetry.space_group_name_H-M   'P 1'
#
loop_
_entity.id
_entity.type
_entity.pdbx_description
1 polymer ?
#
loop_
_entity_poly.entity_id
_entity_poly.type
_entity_poly.pdbx_seq_one_letter_code
_entity_poly.pdbx_strand_id
1 'polypeptide(L)'
;MAPKSYDSPSFYGWEQCTTQTFLNGTNQKGYGGYDGDIKENDLIELIINCEISKIKLINHRSTKRYQIPIDASKSPFPWKLSVNIVNINDCVRINQVKIWRTDEERLHPDCIQQVNTGRGGKLGIWGGISGRGTTEARIFNENMNGSVYCEVLSNELKRSMNKFQDKARLIFQQDLAPWHTSHIVTTKMKQMKLNVLDWPAKSSDLNPIEMAWSILDKKS
;
A
#
# COMPACT_ATOMS: atom_id res chain seq x y z
N MET A 1 -8.95 20.46 14.23
CA MET A 1 -7.84 20.66 13.27
C MET A 1 -6.92 19.46 13.38
N ALA A 2 -6.64 18.76 12.28
CA ALA A 2 -5.60 17.73 12.29
C ALA A 2 -4.23 18.40 12.52
N PRO A 3 -3.31 17.81 13.30
CA PRO A 3 -1.96 18.33 13.43
C PRO A 3 -1.31 18.43 12.05
N LYS A 4 -0.62 19.55 11.80
CA LYS A 4 0.09 19.77 10.55
C LYS A 4 1.22 18.75 10.44
N SER A 5 1.30 18.03 9.32
CA SER A 5 2.25 16.93 9.14
C SER A 5 3.72 17.36 9.20
N TYR A 6 4.00 18.64 8.97
CA TYR A 6 5.35 19.20 8.94
C TYR A 6 5.95 19.52 10.33
N ASP A 7 5.16 19.47 11.39
CA ASP A 7 5.66 19.66 12.77
C ASP A 7 6.28 18.38 13.35
N SER A 8 6.28 17.27 12.61
CA SER A 8 6.84 16.00 13.06
C SER A 8 8.36 15.99 12.96
N PRO A 9 9.09 15.53 14.00
CA PRO A 9 10.56 15.48 13.96
C PRO A 9 11.08 14.57 12.84
N SER A 10 10.31 13.62 12.33
CA SER A 10 10.75 12.76 11.20
C SER A 10 10.38 13.30 9.82
N PHE A 11 9.82 14.52 9.72
CA PHE A 11 9.34 15.06 8.44
C PHE A 11 10.48 15.65 7.58
N TYR A 12 10.50 15.25 6.30
CA TYR A 12 11.37 15.78 5.25
C TYR A 12 10.52 16.13 4.02
N GLY A 13 10.60 17.36 3.51
CA GLY A 13 9.81 17.74 2.33
C GLY A 13 9.81 19.23 2.00
N TRP A 14 8.99 19.62 1.03
CA TRP A 14 8.82 21.01 0.58
C TRP A 14 7.37 21.46 0.75
N GLU A 15 7.15 22.76 0.91
CA GLU A 15 5.81 23.36 0.96
C GLU A 15 5.55 24.19 -0.30
N GLN A 16 4.40 23.97 -0.95
CA GLN A 16 4.07 24.48 -2.29
C GLN A 16 4.05 26.02 -2.42
N CYS A 17 3.91 26.76 -1.31
CA CYS A 17 3.66 28.20 -1.35
C CYS A 17 4.81 29.06 -0.85
N THR A 18 5.84 28.44 -0.31
CA THR A 18 6.93 29.14 0.35
C THR A 18 8.20 28.42 -0.07
N THR A 19 9.32 29.11 -0.29
CA THR A 19 10.62 28.48 -0.59
C THR A 19 11.19 27.77 0.65
N GLN A 20 10.33 27.06 1.38
CA GLN A 20 10.54 26.41 2.65
C GLN A 20 10.70 24.92 2.39
N THR A 21 11.76 24.41 2.97
CA THR A 21 12.10 23.00 2.99
C THR A 21 12.12 22.58 4.43
N PHE A 22 11.52 21.44 4.75
CA PHE A 22 11.55 20.90 6.10
C PHE A 22 12.56 19.77 6.16
N LEU A 23 13.44 19.84 7.16
CA LEU A 23 14.40 18.80 7.48
C LEU A 23 14.20 18.41 8.95
N ASN A 24 13.88 17.15 9.20
CA ASN A 24 13.66 16.66 10.56
C ASN A 24 12.62 17.51 11.33
N GLY A 25 11.51 17.86 10.67
CA GLY A 25 10.46 18.73 11.23
C GLY A 25 10.83 20.19 11.39
N THR A 26 12.05 20.59 11.01
CA THR A 26 12.53 21.96 11.14
C THR A 26 12.46 22.69 9.81
N ASN A 27 11.83 23.86 9.80
CA ASN A 27 11.74 24.71 8.61
C ASN A 27 13.10 25.32 8.26
N GLN A 28 13.51 25.17 7.02
CA GLN A 28 14.76 25.67 6.44
C GLN A 28 14.43 26.45 5.16
N LYS A 29 14.63 27.76 5.20
CA LYS A 29 14.37 28.64 4.05
C LYS A 29 15.50 28.53 3.03
N GLY A 30 15.18 28.27 1.77
CA GLY A 30 16.14 28.22 0.66
C GLY A 30 17.03 26.97 0.63
N TYR A 31 16.85 26.02 1.55
CA TYR A 31 17.61 24.78 1.54
C TYR A 31 17.19 23.88 0.37
N GLY A 32 18.15 23.43 -0.44
CA GLY A 32 17.88 22.62 -1.63
C GLY A 32 17.25 23.38 -2.80
N GLY A 33 17.17 24.72 -2.74
CA GLY A 33 16.84 25.59 -3.87
C GLY A 33 15.40 25.53 -4.39
N TYR A 34 14.46 24.96 -3.63
CA TYR A 34 13.06 24.89 -4.07
C TYR A 34 12.41 26.27 -4.15
N ASP A 35 11.85 26.60 -5.31
CA ASP A 35 11.32 27.94 -5.60
C ASP A 35 9.80 27.97 -5.90
N GLY A 36 9.04 26.97 -5.43
CA GLY A 36 7.58 26.99 -5.48
C GLY A 36 7.01 27.02 -6.91
N ASP A 37 7.72 26.46 -7.88
CA ASP A 37 7.37 26.54 -9.30
C ASP A 37 6.24 25.60 -9.76
N ILE A 38 5.68 24.80 -8.86
CA ILE A 38 4.64 23.81 -9.13
C ILE A 38 3.30 24.52 -9.38
N LYS A 39 2.65 24.20 -10.50
CA LYS A 39 1.34 24.72 -10.90
C LYS A 39 0.31 23.59 -11.03
N GLU A 40 -0.96 23.96 -11.09
CA GLU A 40 -2.07 23.02 -11.36
C GLU A 40 -1.81 22.24 -12.66
N ASN A 41 -2.12 20.94 -12.64
CA ASN A 41 -1.87 19.98 -13.73
C ASN A 41 -0.39 19.71 -14.07
N ASP A 42 0.56 20.10 -13.21
CA ASP A 42 1.94 19.68 -13.37
C ASP A 42 2.10 18.17 -13.12
N LEU A 43 2.83 17.50 -14.01
CA LEU A 43 3.34 16.16 -13.74
C LEU A 43 4.58 16.29 -12.86
N ILE A 44 4.46 15.84 -11.61
CA ILE A 44 5.55 15.81 -10.63
C ILE A 44 5.96 14.37 -10.37
N GLU A 45 7.25 14.08 -10.51
CA GLU A 45 7.83 12.80 -10.11
C GLU A 45 8.56 12.96 -8.76
N LEU A 46 8.10 12.23 -7.76
CA LEU A 46 8.73 12.13 -6.44
C LEU A 46 9.52 10.83 -6.35
N ILE A 47 10.84 10.93 -6.23
CA ILE A 47 11.74 9.78 -6.09
C ILE A 47 12.27 9.75 -4.67
N ILE A 48 12.00 8.67 -3.96
CA ILE A 48 12.54 8.40 -2.64
C ILE A 48 13.57 7.27 -2.80
N ASN A 49 14.85 7.61 -2.70
CA ASN A 49 15.93 6.64 -2.79
C ASN A 49 16.54 6.41 -1.41
N CYS A 50 16.22 5.26 -0.81
CA CYS A 50 16.69 4.87 0.51
C CYS A 50 18.18 4.46 0.52
N GLU A 51 18.69 3.90 -0.58
CA GLU A 51 20.09 3.45 -0.68
C GLU A 51 21.06 4.63 -0.55
N ILE A 52 20.75 5.74 -1.20
CA ILE A 52 21.54 6.98 -1.10
C ILE A 52 20.91 8.02 -0.18
N SER A 53 19.88 7.64 0.58
CA SER A 53 19.15 8.48 1.55
C SER A 53 18.79 9.87 1.00
N LYS A 54 18.06 9.93 -0.11
CA LYS A 54 17.66 11.18 -0.78
C LYS A 54 16.19 11.16 -1.22
N ILE A 55 15.54 12.32 -1.10
CA ILE A 55 14.27 12.61 -1.77
C ILE A 55 14.57 13.55 -2.94
N LYS A 56 14.05 13.24 -4.12
CA LYS A 56 14.10 14.10 -5.30
C LYS A 56 12.70 14.42 -5.79
N LEU A 57 12.51 15.66 -6.22
CA LEU A 57 11.30 16.12 -6.88
C LEU A 57 11.68 16.62 -8.28
N ILE A 58 10.99 16.13 -9.30
CA ILE A 58 11.20 16.53 -10.69
C ILE A 58 9.88 17.09 -11.22
N ASN A 59 9.91 18.34 -11.70
CA ASN A 59 8.78 18.93 -12.40
C ASN A 59 9.00 18.76 -13.91
N HIS A 60 8.14 17.99 -14.58
CA HIS A 60 8.31 17.72 -16.01
C HIS A 60 8.02 18.93 -16.89
N ARG A 61 7.19 19.89 -16.45
CA ARG A 61 6.92 21.14 -17.19
C ARG A 61 8.11 22.08 -17.15
N SER A 62 8.62 22.39 -15.95
CA SER A 62 9.69 23.37 -15.77
C SER A 62 11.09 22.75 -15.95
N THR A 63 11.19 21.42 -15.99
CA THR A 63 12.43 20.63 -15.96
C THR A 63 13.28 20.81 -14.70
N LYS A 64 12.78 21.56 -13.71
CA LYS A 64 13.48 21.79 -12.45
C LYS A 64 13.53 20.52 -11.62
N ARG A 65 14.63 20.36 -10.90
CA ARG A 65 14.94 19.20 -10.06
C ARG A 65 15.38 19.70 -8.70
N TYR A 66 14.75 19.16 -7.67
CA TYR A 66 15.04 19.49 -6.28
C TYR A 66 15.43 18.23 -5.53
N GLN A 67 16.35 18.36 -4.58
CA GLN A 67 16.83 17.22 -3.82
C GLN A 67 17.09 17.61 -2.38
N ILE A 68 16.67 16.76 -1.44
CA ILE A 68 17.03 16.84 -0.03
C ILE A 68 17.67 15.52 0.42
N PRO A 69 18.76 15.57 1.20
CA PRO A 69 19.25 14.40 1.90
C PRO A 69 18.30 14.04 3.06
N ILE A 70 18.17 12.75 3.31
CA ILE A 70 17.43 12.17 4.43
C ILE A 70 18.47 11.67 5.43
N ASP A 71 18.25 11.96 6.72
CA ASP A 71 18.98 11.28 7.78
C ASP A 71 18.15 10.09 8.27
N ALA A 72 18.55 8.88 7.87
CA ALA A 72 17.86 7.64 8.22
C ALA A 72 17.84 7.37 9.73
N SER A 73 18.79 7.91 10.50
CA SER A 73 18.79 7.79 11.96
C SER A 73 17.64 8.57 12.60
N LYS A 74 17.18 9.63 11.94
CA LYS A 74 16.13 10.53 12.40
C LYS A 74 14.77 10.26 11.79
N SER A 75 14.75 9.62 10.62
CA SER A 75 13.55 9.06 10.01
C SER A 75 13.72 7.54 9.83
N PRO A 76 13.70 6.75 10.91
CA PRO A 76 13.71 5.30 10.80
C PRO A 76 12.36 4.78 10.27
N PHE A 77 12.35 3.61 9.64
CA PHE A 77 11.12 2.97 9.19
C PHE A 77 10.20 2.61 10.39
N PRO A 78 8.86 2.64 10.23
CA PRO A 78 8.12 2.87 8.98
C PRO A 78 7.95 4.36 8.61
N TRP A 79 8.02 4.66 7.31
CA TRP A 79 7.84 6.03 6.80
C TRP A 79 6.39 6.34 6.48
N LYS A 80 6.01 7.61 6.67
CA LYS A 80 4.72 8.16 6.26
C LYS A 80 4.96 9.22 5.19
N LEU A 81 4.54 8.94 3.95
CA LEU A 81 4.50 9.96 2.90
C LEU A 81 3.26 10.83 3.07
N SER A 82 3.45 12.14 3.19
CA SER A 82 2.37 13.12 3.22
C SER A 82 2.44 13.97 1.96
N VAL A 83 1.41 13.89 1.12
CA VAL A 83 1.26 14.73 -0.08
C VAL A 83 -0.01 15.56 0.10
N ASN A 84 0.13 16.88 0.12
CA ASN A 84 -1.01 17.78 0.17
C ASN A 84 -1.48 18.06 -1.26
N ILE A 85 -2.74 17.72 -1.52
CA ILE A 85 -3.42 17.96 -2.79
C ILE A 85 -4.28 19.21 -2.59
N VAL A 86 -3.97 20.28 -3.30
CA VAL A 86 -4.57 21.60 -3.07
C VAL A 86 -5.75 21.86 -4.01
N ASN A 87 -5.64 21.45 -5.28
CA ASN A 87 -6.68 21.70 -6.28
C ASN A 87 -7.59 20.47 -6.46
N ILE A 88 -8.83 20.72 -6.89
CA ILE A 88 -9.88 19.70 -7.02
C ILE A 88 -9.57 18.62 -8.08
N ASN A 89 -8.66 18.91 -9.02
CA ASN A 89 -8.27 18.02 -10.12
C ASN A 89 -6.85 17.45 -9.96
N ASP A 90 -6.13 17.82 -8.91
CA ASP A 90 -4.78 17.31 -8.69
C ASP A 90 -4.86 15.80 -8.39
N CYS A 91 -4.02 15.01 -9.07
CA CYS A 91 -3.99 13.56 -8.92
C CYS A 91 -2.55 13.08 -8.63
N VAL A 92 -2.41 12.18 -7.65
CA VAL A 92 -1.13 11.58 -7.28
C VAL A 92 -1.07 10.18 -7.87
N ARG A 93 -0.10 9.93 -8.74
CA ARG A 93 0.22 8.58 -9.22
C ARG A 93 1.48 8.07 -8.52
N ILE A 94 1.34 6.99 -7.75
CA ILE A 94 2.47 6.31 -7.11
C ILE A 94 2.86 5.14 -8.03
N ASN A 95 3.99 5.28 -8.72
CA ASN A 95 4.55 4.21 -9.54
C ASN A 95 5.52 3.37 -8.71
N GLN A 96 5.32 2.06 -8.64
CA GLN A 96 6.33 1.15 -8.10
C GLN A 96 7.42 0.90 -9.15
N VAL A 97 8.63 1.38 -8.89
CA VAL A 97 9.81 1.06 -9.72
C VAL A 97 10.49 -0.17 -9.12
N LYS A 98 10.60 -1.25 -9.92
CA LYS A 98 11.43 -2.41 -9.57
C LYS A 98 12.89 -2.04 -9.81
N ILE A 99 13.69 -2.00 -8.74
CA ILE A 99 15.14 -1.81 -8.83
C ILE A 99 15.79 -3.19 -8.92
N TRP A 100 16.66 -3.38 -9.91
CA TRP A 100 17.51 -4.56 -10.04
C TRP A 100 18.85 -4.24 -9.38
N ARG A 101 19.31 -5.10 -8.47
CA ARG A 101 20.58 -4.96 -7.75
C ARG A 101 21.63 -5.87 -8.36
N THR A 102 22.92 -5.55 -8.20
CA THR A 102 24.00 -6.47 -8.61
C THR A 102 24.05 -7.71 -7.70
N ASP A 103 24.74 -8.77 -8.14
CA ASP A 103 24.86 -10.00 -7.36
C ASP A 103 25.58 -9.77 -6.02
N GLU A 104 26.53 -8.82 -5.96
CA GLU A 104 27.20 -8.47 -4.69
C GLU A 104 26.28 -7.73 -3.72
N GLU A 105 25.46 -6.79 -4.20
CA GLU A 105 24.50 -6.02 -3.39
C GLU A 105 23.34 -6.89 -2.90
N ARG A 106 22.95 -7.90 -3.70
CA ARG A 106 21.95 -8.90 -3.34
C ARG A 106 22.37 -9.77 -2.16
N LEU A 107 23.68 -9.95 -1.96
CA LEU A 107 24.24 -10.79 -0.90
C LEU A 107 24.60 -10.01 0.38
N HIS A 108 24.29 -8.72 0.45
CA HIS A 108 24.45 -7.96 1.70
C HIS A 108 23.51 -8.52 2.79
N PRO A 109 23.95 -8.69 4.05
CA PRO A 109 23.12 -9.26 5.12
C PRO A 109 21.78 -8.56 5.33
N ASP A 110 21.74 -7.23 5.19
CA ASP A 110 20.50 -6.43 5.26
C ASP A 110 19.59 -6.56 4.02
N CYS A 111 20.10 -7.16 2.94
CA CYS A 111 19.42 -7.35 1.65
C CYS A 111 19.02 -8.81 1.38
N ILE A 112 19.51 -9.75 2.20
CA ILE A 112 19.13 -11.16 2.14
C ILE A 112 17.94 -11.38 3.09
N GLN A 113 16.75 -11.61 2.53
CA GLN A 113 15.71 -12.29 3.28
C GLN A 113 16.03 -13.78 3.27
N GLN A 114 16.14 -14.40 4.44
CA GLN A 114 16.28 -15.85 4.57
C GLN A 114 15.01 -16.52 4.02
N VAL A 115 15.00 -16.86 2.74
CA VAL A 115 13.96 -17.73 2.19
C VAL A 115 14.28 -19.15 2.64
N ASN A 116 13.43 -19.71 3.49
CA ASN A 116 13.45 -21.13 3.83
C ASN A 116 13.27 -21.97 2.55
N THR A 117 14.36 -22.33 1.89
CA THR A 117 14.37 -23.23 0.71
C THR A 117 14.34 -24.71 1.11
N GLY A 118 14.17 -25.02 2.40
CA GLY A 118 14.08 -26.39 2.91
C GLY A 118 12.68 -26.78 3.36
N ARG A 119 12.01 -27.69 2.62
CA ARG A 119 10.92 -28.58 3.07
C ARG A 119 9.75 -27.95 3.87
N GLY A 120 9.49 -26.65 3.75
CA GLY A 120 8.33 -26.02 4.38
C GLY A 120 7.06 -26.33 3.60
N GLY A 121 6.08 -26.98 4.22
CA GLY A 121 4.75 -27.14 3.64
C GLY A 121 4.14 -25.78 3.26
N LYS A 122 3.40 -25.72 2.15
CA LYS A 122 2.64 -24.52 1.79
C LYS A 122 1.40 -24.46 2.67
N LEU A 123 1.30 -23.42 3.47
CA LEU A 123 0.13 -23.14 4.29
C LEU A 123 -0.74 -22.11 3.57
N GLY A 124 -1.96 -22.48 3.25
CA GLY A 124 -2.94 -21.56 2.70
C GLY A 124 -3.54 -20.70 3.82
N ILE A 125 -3.72 -19.41 3.54
CA ILE A 125 -4.46 -18.51 4.41
C ILE A 125 -5.56 -17.81 3.63
N TRP A 126 -6.71 -17.68 4.26
CA TRP A 126 -7.78 -16.81 3.83
C TRP A 126 -8.02 -15.77 4.92
N GLY A 127 -8.24 -14.54 4.50
CA GLY A 127 -8.60 -13.43 5.37
C GLY A 127 -9.12 -12.28 4.53
N GLY A 128 -9.90 -11.41 5.17
CA GLY A 128 -10.46 -10.21 4.59
C GLY A 128 -10.16 -8.99 5.44
N ILE A 129 -10.26 -7.82 4.82
CA ILE A 129 -10.12 -6.53 5.49
C ILE A 129 -11.29 -5.62 5.14
N SER A 130 -11.52 -4.65 6.01
CA SER A 130 -12.47 -3.57 5.80
C SER A 130 -11.92 -2.30 6.44
N GLY A 131 -12.53 -1.15 6.13
CA GLY A 131 -12.23 0.11 6.83
C GLY A 131 -12.54 0.06 8.35
N ARG A 132 -13.20 -0.99 8.85
CA ARG A 132 -13.50 -1.21 10.27
C ARG A 132 -12.61 -2.25 10.95
N GLY A 133 -11.66 -2.83 10.22
CA GLY A 133 -10.77 -3.88 10.72
C GLY A 133 -10.83 -5.17 9.88
N THR A 134 -10.18 -6.22 10.38
CA THR A 134 -10.01 -7.50 9.69
C THR A 134 -11.17 -8.46 9.93
N THR A 135 -11.36 -9.42 9.02
CA THR A 135 -12.20 -10.59 9.28
C THR A 135 -11.44 -11.60 10.14
N GLU A 136 -12.14 -12.63 10.59
CA GLU A 136 -11.50 -13.88 10.99
C GLU A 136 -10.71 -14.44 9.82
N ALA A 137 -9.54 -15.03 10.11
CA ALA A 137 -8.69 -15.69 9.14
C ALA A 137 -8.83 -17.20 9.28
N ARG A 138 -8.78 -17.92 8.15
CA ARG A 138 -8.69 -19.38 8.12
C ARG A 138 -7.35 -19.79 7.57
N ILE A 139 -6.66 -20.63 8.33
CA ILE A 139 -5.44 -21.31 7.91
C ILE A 139 -5.84 -22.72 7.47
N PHE A 140 -5.31 -23.19 6.34
CA PHE A 140 -5.64 -24.48 5.77
C PHE A 140 -4.42 -25.11 5.08
N ASN A 141 -4.32 -26.44 5.14
CA ASN A 141 -3.17 -27.20 4.60
C ASN A 141 -3.44 -27.70 3.17
N GLU A 142 -4.71 -27.78 2.79
CA GLU A 142 -5.19 -28.21 1.49
C GLU A 142 -5.06 -27.11 0.41
N ASN A 143 -5.12 -27.49 -0.87
CA ASN A 143 -5.23 -26.49 -1.94
C ASN A 143 -6.64 -25.87 -1.92
N MET A 144 -6.69 -24.54 -2.02
CA MET A 144 -7.96 -23.81 -2.13
C MET A 144 -8.76 -24.28 -3.35
N ASN A 145 -10.05 -24.59 -3.13
CA ASN A 145 -11.01 -24.94 -4.16
C ASN A 145 -12.40 -24.37 -3.82
N GLY A 146 -13.37 -24.51 -4.74
CA GLY A 146 -14.71 -23.95 -4.54
C GLY A 146 -15.46 -24.48 -3.31
N SER A 147 -15.22 -25.72 -2.89
CA SER A 147 -15.85 -26.29 -1.68
C SER A 147 -15.25 -25.71 -0.41
N VAL A 148 -13.91 -25.71 -0.31
CA VAL A 148 -13.18 -25.11 0.82
C VAL A 148 -13.54 -23.63 0.95
N TYR A 149 -13.65 -22.93 -0.17
CA TYR A 149 -14.07 -21.53 -0.19
C TYR A 149 -15.52 -21.36 0.30
N CYS A 150 -16.46 -22.23 -0.10
CA CYS A 150 -17.83 -22.20 0.42
C CYS A 150 -17.89 -22.39 1.95
N GLU A 151 -17.02 -23.21 2.52
CA GLU A 151 -16.91 -23.36 3.96
C GLU A 151 -16.41 -22.08 4.63
N VAL A 152 -15.35 -21.49 4.06
CA VAL A 152 -14.79 -20.20 4.50
C VAL A 152 -15.86 -19.11 4.53
N LEU A 153 -16.66 -19.01 3.47
CA LEU A 153 -17.78 -18.06 3.41
C LEU A 153 -18.82 -18.35 4.51
N SER A 154 -19.15 -19.62 4.74
CA SER A 154 -20.19 -20.02 5.70
C SER A 154 -19.79 -19.79 7.15
N ASN A 155 -18.49 -19.85 7.43
CA ASN A 155 -17.94 -19.80 8.78
C ASN A 155 -17.30 -18.46 9.07
N GLU A 156 -16.07 -18.24 8.58
CA GLU A 156 -15.25 -17.08 8.94
C GLU A 156 -15.86 -15.77 8.42
N LEU A 157 -16.30 -15.73 7.15
CA LEU A 157 -16.93 -14.53 6.61
C LEU A 157 -18.25 -14.23 7.34
N LYS A 158 -19.11 -15.24 7.52
CA LYS A 158 -20.41 -15.06 8.19
C LYS A 158 -20.25 -14.56 9.63
N ARG A 159 -19.31 -15.14 10.41
CA ARG A 159 -19.01 -14.68 11.77
C ARG A 159 -18.47 -13.26 11.78
N SER A 160 -17.59 -12.93 10.84
CA SER A 160 -17.04 -11.57 10.71
C SER A 160 -18.12 -10.55 10.36
N MET A 161 -19.02 -10.88 9.42
CA MET A 161 -20.14 -10.03 9.06
C MET A 161 -21.11 -9.81 10.23
N ASN A 162 -21.26 -10.79 11.12
CA ASN A 162 -22.10 -10.65 12.31
C ASN A 162 -21.57 -9.61 13.31
N LYS A 163 -20.27 -9.29 13.25
CA LYS A 163 -19.65 -8.24 14.08
C LYS A 163 -19.89 -6.83 13.53
N PHE A 164 -20.30 -6.69 12.27
CA PHE A 164 -20.57 -5.39 11.66
C PHE A 164 -22.03 -4.98 11.90
N GLN A 165 -22.23 -3.77 12.44
CA GLN A 165 -23.56 -3.21 12.75
C GLN A 165 -24.38 -2.92 11.47
N ASP A 166 -23.74 -2.44 10.40
CA ASP A 166 -24.39 -2.03 9.14
C ASP A 166 -24.24 -3.09 8.02
N LYS A 167 -24.77 -4.31 8.21
CA LYS A 167 -24.61 -5.40 7.22
C LYS A 167 -25.13 -5.04 5.83
N ALA A 168 -26.20 -4.24 5.75
CA ALA A 168 -26.83 -3.84 4.48
C ALA A 168 -25.93 -2.97 3.59
N ARG A 169 -24.90 -2.33 4.16
CA ARG A 169 -23.95 -1.48 3.44
C ARG A 169 -22.66 -2.21 3.07
N LEU A 170 -22.51 -3.47 3.44
CA LEU A 170 -21.31 -4.23 3.14
C LEU A 170 -21.32 -4.64 1.67
N ILE A 171 -20.24 -4.28 0.98
CA ILE A 171 -19.94 -4.76 -0.37
C ILE A 171 -18.80 -5.76 -0.22
N PHE A 172 -19.02 -6.99 -0.67
CA PHE A 172 -18.03 -8.05 -0.66
C PHE A 172 -17.20 -7.99 -1.94
N GLN A 173 -15.90 -7.76 -1.80
CA GLN A 173 -14.96 -7.73 -2.91
C GLN A 173 -14.10 -9.00 -2.88
N GLN A 174 -13.95 -9.64 -4.04
CA GLN A 174 -13.05 -10.77 -4.28
C GLN A 174 -12.47 -10.64 -5.69
N ASP A 175 -11.32 -11.27 -5.94
CA ASP A 175 -10.77 -11.36 -7.30
C ASP A 175 -11.50 -12.41 -8.15
N LEU A 176 -11.12 -12.51 -9.43
CA LEU A 176 -11.69 -13.49 -10.36
C LEU A 176 -10.89 -14.81 -10.38
N ALA A 177 -10.34 -15.25 -9.24
CA ALA A 177 -9.70 -16.55 -9.17
C ALA A 177 -10.68 -17.67 -9.59
N PRO A 178 -10.22 -18.75 -10.24
CA PRO A 178 -11.11 -19.76 -10.82
C PRO A 178 -12.11 -20.37 -9.82
N TRP A 179 -11.72 -20.51 -8.54
CA TRP A 179 -12.62 -21.00 -7.50
C TRP A 179 -13.66 -19.97 -7.06
N HIS A 180 -13.34 -18.67 -7.03
CA HIS A 180 -14.28 -17.59 -6.70
C HIS A 180 -15.42 -17.47 -7.73
N THR A 181 -15.12 -17.75 -9.00
CA THR A 181 -16.09 -17.72 -10.11
C THR A 181 -16.82 -19.05 -10.32
N SER A 182 -16.51 -20.08 -9.54
CA SER A 182 -17.13 -21.40 -9.70
C SER A 182 -18.63 -21.35 -9.41
N HIS A 183 -19.39 -22.26 -10.04
CA HIS A 183 -20.84 -22.32 -9.89
C HIS A 183 -21.29 -22.53 -8.44
N ILE A 184 -20.56 -23.37 -7.68
CA ILE A 184 -20.86 -23.63 -6.28
C ILE A 184 -20.66 -22.39 -5.40
N VAL A 185 -19.60 -21.62 -5.64
CA VAL A 185 -19.30 -20.39 -4.88
C VAL A 185 -20.28 -19.28 -5.23
N THR A 186 -20.53 -19.04 -6.52
CA THR A 186 -21.52 -18.04 -6.97
C THR A 186 -22.92 -18.34 -6.44
N THR A 187 -23.34 -19.61 -6.43
CA THR A 187 -24.61 -20.03 -5.80
C THR A 187 -24.59 -19.78 -4.30
N LYS A 188 -23.49 -20.10 -3.62
CA LYS A 188 -23.36 -19.89 -2.17
C LYS A 188 -23.44 -18.41 -1.78
N MET A 189 -22.77 -17.52 -2.52
CA MET A 189 -22.83 -16.08 -2.29
C MET A 189 -24.26 -15.54 -2.46
N LYS A 190 -25.00 -16.02 -3.48
CA LYS A 190 -26.42 -15.70 -3.66
C LYS A 190 -27.29 -16.17 -2.49
N GLN A 191 -27.09 -17.40 -2.00
CA GLN A 191 -27.81 -17.93 -0.83
C GLN A 191 -27.53 -17.10 0.44
N MET A 192 -26.30 -16.63 0.59
CA MET A 192 -25.91 -15.74 1.69
C MET A 192 -26.36 -14.29 1.51
N LYS A 193 -26.96 -13.94 0.37
CA LYS A 193 -27.38 -12.58 0.00
C LYS A 193 -26.22 -11.58 0.08
N LEU A 194 -25.02 -11.99 -0.33
CA LEU A 194 -23.86 -11.10 -0.39
C LEU A 194 -24.04 -10.11 -1.54
N ASN A 195 -23.81 -8.83 -1.27
CA ASN A 195 -23.67 -7.82 -2.31
C ASN A 195 -22.22 -7.86 -2.82
N VAL A 196 -21.97 -8.58 -3.91
CA VAL A 196 -20.63 -8.78 -4.46
C VAL A 196 -20.29 -7.66 -5.43
N LEU A 197 -19.10 -7.07 -5.30
CA LEU A 197 -18.62 -6.06 -6.23
C LEU A 197 -18.28 -6.70 -7.58
N ASP A 198 -18.80 -6.15 -8.67
CA ASP A 198 -18.36 -6.50 -10.02
C ASP A 198 -16.90 -6.08 -10.20
N TRP A 199 -16.01 -7.06 -10.28
CA TRP A 199 -14.56 -6.84 -10.33
C TRP A 199 -14.00 -7.09 -11.74
N PRO A 200 -13.23 -6.16 -12.32
CA PRO A 200 -12.60 -6.37 -13.63
C PRO A 200 -11.49 -7.43 -13.57
N ALA A 201 -11.42 -8.27 -14.60
CA ALA A 201 -10.35 -9.24 -14.75
C ALA A 201 -8.97 -8.57 -14.81
N LYS A 202 -7.93 -9.24 -14.27
CA LYS A 202 -6.52 -8.78 -14.26
C LYS A 202 -6.27 -7.46 -13.51
N SER A 203 -7.08 -7.16 -12.50
CA SER A 203 -6.91 -5.96 -11.65
C SER A 203 -6.42 -6.33 -10.25
N SER A 204 -5.34 -7.11 -10.15
CA SER A 204 -4.71 -7.45 -8.86
C SER A 204 -4.25 -6.21 -8.10
N ASP A 205 -3.77 -5.20 -8.84
CA ASP A 205 -3.21 -3.96 -8.29
C ASP A 205 -4.26 -3.09 -7.59
N LEU A 206 -5.55 -3.33 -7.86
CA LEU A 206 -6.66 -2.61 -7.25
C LEU A 206 -7.17 -3.28 -5.97
N ASN A 207 -6.66 -4.47 -5.62
CA ASN A 207 -7.17 -5.24 -4.48
C ASN A 207 -6.45 -4.86 -3.17
N PRO A 208 -7.11 -4.18 -2.22
CA PRO A 208 -6.45 -3.71 -1.00
C PRO A 208 -5.90 -4.84 -0.12
N ILE A 209 -6.43 -6.06 -0.24
CA ILE A 209 -5.93 -7.22 0.53
C ILE A 209 -4.52 -7.64 0.10
N GLU A 210 -4.16 -7.47 -1.18
CA GLU A 210 -2.82 -7.81 -1.68
C GLU A 210 -1.76 -6.90 -1.04
N MET A 211 -2.12 -5.64 -0.80
CA MET A 211 -1.26 -4.72 -0.04
C MET A 211 -1.09 -5.19 1.42
N ALA A 212 -2.15 -5.68 2.06
CA ALA A 212 -2.09 -6.20 3.41
C ALA A 212 -1.21 -7.47 3.50
N TRP A 213 -1.36 -8.40 2.56
CA TRP A 213 -0.51 -9.59 2.47
C TRP A 213 0.97 -9.22 2.24
N SER A 214 1.25 -8.27 1.34
CA SER A 214 2.62 -7.79 1.12
C SER A 214 3.28 -7.21 2.38
N ILE A 215 2.51 -6.58 3.26
CA ILE A 215 3.03 -6.09 4.56
C ILE A 215 3.32 -7.26 5.50
N LEU A 216 2.49 -8.30 5.51
CA LEU A 216 2.68 -9.48 6.36
C LEU A 216 3.90 -10.28 5.92
N ASP A 217 4.10 -10.48 4.61
CA ASP A 217 5.26 -11.19 4.05
C ASP A 217 6.60 -10.47 4.31
N LYS A 218 6.57 -9.14 4.47
CA LYS A 218 7.76 -8.34 4.84
C LYS A 218 8.11 -8.42 6.32
N LYS A 219 7.19 -8.91 7.16
CA LYS A 219 7.37 -9.06 8.61
C LYS A 219 7.73 -10.49 9.02
N SER A 220 7.66 -11.45 8.11
CA SER A 220 8.04 -12.86 8.31
C SER A 220 9.49 -13.13 7.94
#